data_AF-A0A172T7B0-F1
#
_entry.id   AF-A0A172T7B0-F1
#
_cell.length_a   1.000
_cell.length_b   1.000
_cell.length_c   1.000
_cell.angle_alpha   90.00
_cell.angle_beta   90.00
_cell.angle_gamma   90.00
#
_symmetry.space_group_name_H-M   'P 1'
#
loop_
_entity.id
_entity.type
_entity.pdbx_description
1 polymer ?
#
loop_
_entity_poly.entity_id
_entity_poly.type
_entity_poly.pdbx_seq_one_letter_code
_entity_poly.pdbx_strand_id
1 'polypeptide(L)'
;MRLNLLPLLLAPLVLAACDSPRLMPGGATISSFPSAQGFSFVGPYSSIFLETEPAAEAIRSQVDHVVFVVGDKTFPANRTPDLTKPHSYYWFTSNPCEELPQGDTLPLKYEMLDANNAVVQQASTTVDIQTCR
;
A
#
# COMPACT_ATOMS: atom_id res chain seq x y z
N MET A 1 -42.63 -25.56 -31.15
CA MET A 1 -41.84 -24.56 -31.91
C MET A 1 -42.32 -23.17 -31.50
N ARG A 2 -41.50 -22.41 -30.74
CA ARG A 2 -41.54 -20.95 -30.43
C ARG A 2 -40.60 -20.77 -29.22
N LEU A 3 -39.35 -20.40 -29.45
CA LEU A 3 -38.75 -19.06 -29.62
C LEU A 3 -38.04 -18.63 -28.32
N ASN A 4 -36.71 -18.69 -28.38
CA ASN A 4 -35.74 -18.16 -27.42
C ASN A 4 -35.93 -16.65 -27.20
N LEU A 5 -35.70 -16.20 -25.97
CA LEU A 5 -35.21 -14.85 -25.69
C LEU A 5 -34.36 -14.91 -24.41
N LEU A 6 -33.03 -14.88 -24.60
CA LEU A 6 -32.06 -14.59 -23.55
C LEU A 6 -32.24 -13.14 -23.09
N PRO A 7 -32.17 -12.83 -21.79
CA PRO A 7 -31.88 -11.48 -21.35
C PRO A 7 -30.36 -11.24 -21.44
N LEU A 8 -29.95 -10.36 -22.37
CA LEU A 8 -28.65 -9.70 -22.30
C LEU A 8 -28.63 -8.84 -21.02
N LEU A 9 -28.03 -9.36 -19.97
CA LEU A 9 -27.55 -8.53 -18.87
C LEU A 9 -26.29 -7.79 -19.34
N LEU A 10 -26.47 -6.54 -19.77
CA LEU A 10 -25.38 -5.57 -19.81
C LEU A 10 -24.97 -5.28 -18.35
N ALA A 11 -23.88 -5.90 -17.91
CA ALA A 11 -23.18 -5.45 -16.72
C ALA A 11 -22.39 -4.17 -17.09
N PRO A 12 -22.60 -3.04 -16.40
CA PRO A 12 -21.71 -1.90 -16.54
C PRO A 12 -20.34 -2.28 -15.97
N LEU A 13 -19.32 -2.33 -16.85
CA LEU A 13 -17.92 -2.31 -16.44
C LEU A 13 -17.66 -0.98 -15.72
N VAL A 14 -17.78 -1.00 -14.40
CA VAL A 14 -17.18 0.03 -13.55
C VAL A 14 -15.68 -0.17 -13.68
N LEU A 15 -15.03 0.65 -14.51
CA LEU A 15 -13.59 0.83 -14.46
C LEU A 15 -13.28 1.36 -13.06
N ALA A 16 -12.89 0.45 -12.16
CA ALA A 16 -12.25 0.84 -10.92
C ALA A 16 -11.02 1.64 -11.34
N ALA A 17 -10.98 2.92 -10.95
CA ALA A 17 -9.77 3.72 -11.09
C ALA A 17 -8.66 2.95 -10.37
N CYS A 18 -7.72 2.41 -11.13
CA CYS A 18 -6.48 1.90 -10.57
C CYS A 18 -5.71 3.12 -10.07
N ASP A 19 -5.59 3.29 -8.76
CA ASP A 19 -4.57 4.18 -8.21
C ASP A 19 -3.22 3.53 -8.51
N SER A 20 -2.71 3.78 -9.72
CA SER A 20 -1.41 3.31 -10.15
C SER A 20 -0.34 3.89 -9.23
N PRO A 21 0.66 3.10 -8.83
CA PRO A 21 1.77 3.62 -8.04
C PRO A 21 2.41 4.81 -8.76
N ARG A 22 2.68 5.89 -8.03
CA ARG A 22 3.38 7.06 -8.62
C ARG A 22 4.81 6.63 -8.94
N LEU A 23 5.13 6.58 -10.23
CA LEU A 23 6.46 6.26 -10.73
C LEU A 23 7.36 7.51 -10.61
N MET A 24 8.40 7.41 -9.78
CA MET A 24 9.51 8.36 -9.78
C MET A 24 10.65 7.76 -10.63
N PRO A 25 11.57 8.56 -11.22
CA PRO A 25 12.73 8.01 -11.92
C PRO A 25 13.52 7.07 -10.99
N GLY A 26 13.52 5.76 -11.30
CA GLY A 26 14.16 4.73 -10.49
C GLY A 26 13.38 4.24 -9.26
N GLY A 27 12.17 4.74 -9.01
CA GLY A 27 11.42 4.36 -7.81
C GLY A 27 9.91 4.24 -8.01
N ALA A 28 9.28 3.43 -7.17
CA ALA A 28 7.82 3.27 -7.14
C ALA A 28 7.28 3.62 -5.76
N THR A 29 6.14 4.30 -5.70
CA THR A 29 5.48 4.68 -4.44
C THR A 29 4.14 3.98 -4.30
N ILE A 30 3.92 3.30 -3.18
CA ILE A 30 2.60 2.92 -2.70
C ILE A 30 2.16 3.96 -1.67
N SER A 31 1.18 4.76 -2.08
CA SER A 31 0.40 5.63 -1.21
C SER A 31 -1.04 5.14 -1.33
N SER A 32 -1.73 4.94 -0.20
CA SER A 32 -3.04 4.27 -0.07
C SER A 32 -2.94 2.74 -0.17
N PHE A 33 -3.47 2.01 0.81
CA PHE A 33 -3.45 0.54 0.84
C PHE A 33 -4.88 0.02 0.56
N PRO A 34 -5.38 0.09 -0.70
CA PRO A 34 -6.72 -0.38 -1.02
C PRO A 34 -6.81 -1.88 -0.76
N SER A 35 -7.83 -2.30 -0.01
CA SER A 35 -8.03 -3.70 0.39
C SER A 35 -8.36 -4.65 -0.78
N ALA A 36 -8.65 -4.13 -1.97
CA ALA A 36 -9.10 -4.89 -3.13
C ALA A 36 -8.19 -4.80 -4.36
N GLN A 37 -7.18 -3.92 -4.37
CA GLN A 37 -6.26 -3.76 -5.49
C GLN A 37 -4.82 -3.97 -5.01
N GLY A 38 -4.18 -5.00 -5.53
CA GLY A 38 -2.77 -5.24 -5.32
C GLY A 38 -1.91 -4.30 -6.16
N PHE A 39 -0.66 -4.15 -5.79
CA PHE A 39 0.33 -3.38 -6.54
C PHE A 39 1.25 -4.31 -7.32
N SER A 40 1.71 -3.89 -8.48
CA SER A 40 2.66 -4.68 -9.26
C SER A 40 3.85 -3.82 -9.65
N PHE A 41 5.02 -4.20 -9.17
CA PHE A 41 6.30 -3.58 -9.48
C PHE A 41 7.09 -4.51 -10.38
N VAL A 42 6.79 -4.46 -11.67
CA VAL A 42 7.52 -5.18 -12.72
C VAL A 42 8.31 -4.15 -13.53
N GLY A 43 9.58 -3.98 -13.17
CA GLY A 43 10.52 -3.06 -13.81
C GLY A 43 11.81 -2.88 -13.00
N PRO A 44 12.87 -2.29 -13.57
CA PRO A 44 14.16 -2.09 -12.91
C PRO A 44 14.10 -0.96 -11.87
N TYR A 45 13.33 -1.15 -10.81
CA TYR A 45 13.27 -0.22 -9.68
C TYR A 45 14.54 -0.35 -8.86
N SER A 46 15.18 0.78 -8.55
CA SER A 46 16.28 0.83 -7.58
C SER A 46 15.75 0.91 -6.15
N SER A 47 14.57 1.50 -5.93
CA SER A 47 13.98 1.66 -4.60
C SER A 47 12.46 1.63 -4.63
N ILE A 48 11.84 1.11 -3.57
CA ILE A 48 10.40 1.14 -3.36
C ILE A 48 10.10 1.98 -2.11
N PHE A 49 9.16 2.90 -2.27
CA PHE A 49 8.64 3.78 -1.22
C PHE A 49 7.27 3.27 -0.78
N LEU A 50 7.13 3.01 0.51
CA LEU A 50 5.86 2.63 1.13
C LEU A 50 5.42 3.75 2.05
N GLU A 51 4.19 4.22 1.90
CA GLU A 51 3.61 5.31 2.70
C GLU A 51 2.25 4.89 3.25
N THR A 52 1.99 5.17 4.53
CA THR A 52 0.70 4.89 5.14
C THR A 52 -0.34 5.93 4.74
N GLU A 53 -1.61 5.56 4.88
CA GLU A 53 -2.67 6.56 5.05
C GLU A 53 -2.42 7.36 6.36
N PRO A 54 -2.97 8.59 6.48
CA PRO A 54 -2.93 9.30 7.75
C PRO A 54 -3.59 8.50 8.88
N ALA A 55 -3.03 8.58 10.08
CA ALA A 55 -3.68 8.04 11.27
C ALA A 55 -5.05 8.70 11.48
N ALA A 56 -6.07 7.90 11.78
CA ALA A 56 -7.39 8.39 12.10
C ALA A 56 -7.33 9.37 13.28
N GLU A 57 -8.14 10.43 13.22
CA GLU A 57 -8.06 11.54 14.19
C GLU A 57 -8.19 11.08 15.65
N ALA A 58 -9.07 10.11 15.91
CA ALA A 58 -9.31 9.56 17.25
C ALA A 58 -8.12 8.79 17.86
N ILE A 59 -7.22 8.27 17.02
CA ILE A 59 -6.08 7.44 17.47
C ILE A 59 -4.73 8.10 17.20
N ARG A 60 -4.70 9.28 16.57
CA ARG A 60 -3.46 9.94 16.13
C ARG A 60 -2.45 10.18 17.27
N SER A 61 -2.93 10.57 18.45
CA SER A 61 -2.07 10.79 19.63
C SER A 61 -1.56 9.50 20.28
N GLN A 62 -2.12 8.35 19.89
CA GLN A 62 -1.76 7.04 20.42
C GLN A 62 -0.66 6.38 19.58
N VAL A 63 -0.46 6.81 18.33
CA VAL A 63 0.57 6.26 17.44
C VAL A 63 1.96 6.69 17.90
N ASP A 64 2.74 5.73 18.38
CA ASP A 64 4.13 5.91 18.78
C ASP A 64 5.08 5.67 17.61
N HIS A 65 4.88 4.57 16.89
CA HIS A 65 5.68 4.20 15.71
C HIS A 65 4.88 3.36 14.70
N VAL A 66 5.45 3.19 13.51
CA VAL A 66 4.84 2.42 12.42
C VAL A 66 5.85 1.45 11.83
N VAL A 67 5.38 0.25 11.49
CA VAL A 67 6.14 -0.74 10.74
C VAL A 67 5.40 -1.15 9.47
N PHE A 68 6.15 -1.40 8.40
CA PHE A 68 5.66 -2.07 7.20
C PHE A 68 6.13 -3.51 7.21
N VAL A 69 5.26 -4.44 6.83
CA VAL A 69 5.60 -5.86 6.67
C VAL A 69 5.36 -6.25 5.23
N VAL A 70 6.41 -6.72 4.55
CA VAL A 70 6.36 -7.26 3.19
C VAL A 70 6.80 -8.72 3.28
N GLY A 71 5.93 -9.65 2.90
CA GLY A 71 6.20 -11.08 3.11
C GLY A 71 6.44 -11.38 4.60
N ASP A 72 7.66 -11.81 4.92
CA ASP A 72 8.16 -12.11 6.25
C ASP A 72 9.10 -11.02 6.83
N LYS A 73 9.40 -9.96 6.08
CA LYS A 73 10.31 -8.89 6.49
C LYS A 73 9.56 -7.68 7.03
N THR A 74 10.12 -7.09 8.08
CA THR A 74 9.58 -5.89 8.75
C THR A 74 10.52 -4.71 8.52
N PHE A 75 9.96 -3.55 8.16
CA PHE A 75 10.66 -2.32 7.86
C PHE A 75 10.10 -1.17 8.72
N PRO A 76 10.91 -0.53 9.57
CA PRO A 76 10.45 0.60 10.38
C PRO A 76 10.17 1.81 9.49
N ALA A 77 9.14 2.58 9.83
CA ALA A 77 8.77 3.79 9.11
C ALA A 77 9.27 5.06 9.83
N ASN A 78 9.59 6.07 9.03
CA ASN A 78 9.91 7.41 9.50
C ASN A 78 8.66 8.30 9.46
N ARG A 79 8.46 9.08 10.52
CA ARG A 79 7.38 10.06 10.61
C ARG A 79 7.75 11.34 9.88
N THR A 80 6.87 11.81 9.00
CA THR A 80 7.02 13.09 8.29
C THR A 80 5.77 13.95 8.44
N PRO A 81 5.90 15.24 8.78
CA PRO A 81 4.76 16.14 8.90
C PRO A 81 4.09 16.34 7.54
N ASP A 82 2.77 16.27 7.53
CA ASP A 82 1.94 16.70 6.41
C ASP A 82 1.90 18.23 6.39
N LEU A 83 2.58 18.84 5.42
CA LEU A 83 2.63 20.29 5.30
C LEU A 83 1.30 20.92 4.86
N THR A 84 0.35 20.09 4.38
CA THR A 84 -0.97 20.55 3.91
C THR A 84 -2.04 20.46 4.98
N LYS A 85 -1.83 19.64 6.03
CA LYS A 85 -2.77 19.46 7.14
C LYS A 85 -2.06 19.60 8.48
N PRO A 86 -2.34 20.65 9.27
CA PRO A 86 -1.71 20.84 10.57
C PRO A 86 -1.99 19.64 11.48
N HIS A 87 -0.95 19.20 12.20
CA HIS A 87 -0.98 18.05 13.09
C HIS A 87 -1.28 16.71 12.41
N SER A 88 -1.18 16.61 11.09
CA SER A 88 -1.19 15.34 10.36
C SER A 88 0.24 14.91 10.06
N TYR A 89 0.48 13.61 10.05
CA TYR A 89 1.75 13.01 9.72
C TYR A 89 1.51 11.84 8.78
N TYR A 90 2.42 11.66 7.83
CA TYR A 90 2.55 10.44 7.05
C TYR A 90 3.72 9.64 7.59
N TRP A 91 3.63 8.32 7.52
CA TRP A 91 4.71 7.42 7.86
C TRP A 91 5.18 6.74 6.60
N PHE A 92 6.48 6.73 6.35
CA PHE A 92 7.03 6.10 5.16
C PHE A 92 8.31 5.32 5.43
N THR A 93 8.58 4.36 4.57
CA THR A 93 9.92 3.76 4.43
C THR A 93 10.35 3.81 2.96
N SER A 94 11.65 3.97 2.73
CA SER A 94 12.26 3.86 1.42
C SER A 94 13.35 2.81 1.52
N ASN A 95 13.19 1.73 0.75
CA ASN A 95 14.12 0.61 0.77
C ASN A 95 14.64 0.36 -0.65
N PRO A 96 15.93 -0.02 -0.81
CA PRO A 96 16.42 -0.61 -2.05
C PRO A 96 15.53 -1.80 -2.45
N CYS A 97 15.22 -1.91 -3.75
CA CYS A 97 14.32 -2.96 -4.24
C CYS A 97 14.89 -4.37 -3.94
N GLU A 98 16.21 -4.53 -4.01
CA GLU A 98 16.92 -5.78 -3.71
C GLU A 98 16.84 -6.22 -2.23
N GLU A 99 16.55 -5.29 -1.30
CA GLU A 99 16.42 -5.60 0.13
C GLU A 99 15.02 -6.09 0.50
N LEU A 100 14.02 -5.79 -0.35
CA LEU A 100 12.65 -6.25 -0.20
C LEU A 100 12.52 -7.72 -0.68
N PRO A 101 11.61 -8.51 -0.08
CA PRO A 101 11.31 -9.83 -0.63
C PRO A 101 10.82 -9.72 -2.07
N GLN A 102 11.32 -10.60 -2.94
CA GLN A 102 10.92 -10.67 -4.34
C GLN A 102 10.01 -11.86 -4.56
N GLY A 103 9.03 -11.70 -5.45
CA GLY A 103 8.06 -12.74 -5.77
C GLY A 103 6.71 -12.17 -6.18
N ASP A 104 5.81 -13.10 -6.51
CA ASP A 104 4.44 -12.80 -6.87
C ASP A 104 3.55 -12.79 -5.63
N THR A 105 2.66 -11.80 -5.57
CA THR A 105 1.54 -11.71 -4.63
C THR A 105 2.01 -11.83 -3.18
N LEU A 106 3.02 -11.03 -2.81
CA LEU A 106 3.51 -10.93 -1.45
C LEU A 106 2.50 -10.19 -0.59
N PRO A 107 2.22 -10.64 0.65
CA PRO A 107 1.42 -9.87 1.57
C PRO A 107 2.18 -8.59 1.95
N LEU A 108 1.51 -7.45 1.85
CA LEU A 108 2.03 -6.16 2.26
C LEU A 108 1.05 -5.54 3.26
N LYS A 109 1.52 -5.17 4.44
CA LYS A 109 0.72 -4.44 5.44
C LYS A 109 1.53 -3.35 6.11
N TYR A 110 0.84 -2.39 6.71
CA TYR A 110 1.41 -1.53 7.72
C TYR A 110 0.67 -1.71 9.04
N GLU A 111 1.38 -1.52 10.14
CA GLU A 111 0.83 -1.50 11.49
C GLU A 111 1.26 -0.19 12.17
N MET A 112 0.28 0.56 12.66
CA MET A 112 0.49 1.68 13.56
C MET A 112 0.40 1.16 14.99
N LEU A 113 1.47 1.37 15.75
CA LEU A 113 1.68 0.79 17.06
C LEU A 113 1.68 1.89 18.13
N ASP A 114 1.09 1.59 19.28
CA ASP A 114 1.23 2.42 20.47
C ASP A 114 2.54 2.16 21.21
N ALA A 115 2.78 2.90 22.30
CA ALA A 115 3.99 2.76 23.13
C ALA A 115 4.13 1.37 23.80
N ASN A 116 3.06 0.56 23.83
CA ASN A 116 3.08 -0.81 24.35
C ASN A 116 3.23 -1.85 23.23
N ASN A 117 3.43 -1.42 21.97
CA ASN A 117 3.43 -2.25 20.77
C ASN A 117 2.07 -2.91 20.46
N ALA A 118 0.96 -2.32 20.91
CA ALA A 118 -0.37 -2.73 20.49
C ALA A 118 -0.74 -2.08 19.15
N VAL A 119 -1.32 -2.85 18.23
CA VAL A 119 -1.80 -2.34 16.95
C VAL A 119 -3.05 -1.48 17.18
N VAL A 120 -2.95 -0.19 16.85
CA VAL A 120 -4.05 0.79 16.97
C VAL A 120 -4.71 1.11 15.62
N GLN A 121 -4.02 0.88 14.51
CA GLN A 121 -4.55 0.96 13.15
C GLN A 121 -3.68 0.12 12.21
N GLN A 122 -4.27 -0.50 11.20
CA GLN A 122 -3.53 -1.25 10.17
C GLN A 122 -4.28 -1.23 8.84
N ALA A 123 -3.56 -1.48 7.75
CA ALA A 123 -4.14 -1.86 6.47
C ALA A 123 -3.24 -2.87 5.76
N SER A 124 -3.82 -3.63 4.84
CA SER A 124 -3.12 -4.69 4.10
C SER A 124 -3.57 -4.75 2.65
N THR A 125 -2.65 -5.15 1.78
CA THR A 125 -2.86 -5.45 0.36
C THR A 125 -1.87 -6.54 -0.07
N THR A 126 -1.81 -6.83 -1.37
CA THR A 126 -0.78 -7.67 -1.98
C THR A 126 0.11 -6.85 -2.90
N VAL A 127 1.35 -7.29 -3.07
CA VAL A 127 2.31 -6.67 -3.98
C VAL A 127 3.11 -7.71 -4.75
N ASP A 128 3.25 -7.53 -6.05
CA ASP A 128 4.23 -8.28 -6.85
C ASP A 128 5.51 -7.44 -6.91
N ILE A 129 6.65 -8.00 -6.48
CA ILE A 129 7.96 -7.34 -6.53
C ILE A 129 8.86 -8.21 -7.40
N GLN A 130 9.08 -7.78 -8.64
CA GLN A 130 9.94 -8.50 -9.58
C GLN A 130 10.96 -7.57 -10.21
N THR A 131 12.06 -8.15 -10.71
CA THR A 131 13.04 -7.45 -11.59
C THR A 131 13.70 -6.21 -10.99
N CYS A 132 13.98 -6.20 -9.68
CA CYS A 132 14.84 -5.20 -9.05
C CYS A 132 16.22 -5.16 -9.75
N ARG A 133 16.81 -3.96 -9.84
CA ARG A 133 18.08 -3.73 -10.54
C ARG A 133 19.26 -3.62 -9.58
#